data_AF-A0A0M4ENJ2-F1
#
_entry.id   AF-A0A0M4ENJ2-F1
#
_cell.length_a   1.000
_cell.length_b   1.000
_cell.length_c   1.000
_cell.angle_alpha   90.00
_cell.angle_beta   90.00
_cell.angle_gamma   90.00
#
_symmetry.space_group_name_H-M   'P 1'
#
loop_
_entity.id
_entity.type
_entity.pdbx_description
1 polymer ?
#
loop_
_entity_poly.entity_id
_entity_poly.type
_entity_poly.pdbx_seq_one_letter_code
_entity_poly.pdbx_strand_id
1 'polypeptide(L)' 'MKRAVVGIWSCKRCKRTVAGGAWVYSTTAAASVRSAVRRLRETKEQ' A
#
# COMPACT_ATOMS: atom_id res chain seq x y z
N MET A 1 3.08 -3.68 11.89
CA MET A 1 3.47 -4.20 10.56
C MET A 1 4.96 -4.49 10.60
N LYS A 2 5.42 -5.71 10.27
CA LYS A 2 6.84 -6.06 10.25
C LYS A 2 7.20 -6.60 8.86
N ARG A 3 8.42 -6.32 8.39
CA ARG A 3 8.91 -6.83 7.10
C ARG A 3 9.21 -8.32 7.23
N ALA A 4 8.64 -9.14 6.35
CA ALA A 4 8.91 -10.57 6.28
C ALA A 4 10.06 -10.86 5.31
N VAL A 5 9.95 -10.35 4.08
CA VAL A 5 10.98 -10.34 3.04
C VAL A 5 10.88 -9.01 2.28
N VAL A 6 11.77 -8.77 1.31
CA VAL A 6 11.71 -7.57 0.47
C VAL A 6 10.32 -7.45 -0.17
N GLY A 7 9.66 -6.31 0.01
CA GLY A 7 8.35 -6.03 -0.57
C GLY A 7 7.16 -6.71 0.11
N ILE A 8 7.37 -7.62 1.08
CA ILE A 8 6.29 -8.33 1.78
C ILE A 8 6.29 -7.99 3.26
N TRP A 9 5.13 -7.55 3.74
CA TRP A 9 4.91 -7.08 5.09
C TRP A 9 3.80 -7.86 5.76
N SER A 10 4.03 -8.33 6.99
CA SER A 10 3.06 -9.10 7.75
C SER A 10 2.74 -8.47 9.10
N CYS A 11 1.50 -8.62 9.53
CA CYS A 11 1.05 -8.19 10.84
C CYS A 11 0.65 -9.41 11.69
N LYS A 12 1.42 -9.70 12.75
CA LYS A 12 1.15 -10.85 13.64
C LYS A 12 -0.21 -10.76 14.35
N ARG A 13 -0.63 -9.54 14.75
CA ARG A 13 -1.91 -9.30 15.45
C ARG A 13 -3.11 -9.36 14.48
N CYS A 14 -3.00 -8.71 13.33
CA CYS A 14 -4.08 -8.64 12.35
C CYS A 14 -4.15 -9.85 11.42
N LYS A 15 -3.15 -10.74 11.43
CA LYS A 15 -3.01 -11.90 10.53
C LYS A 15 -3.11 -11.55 9.03
N ARG A 16 -2.65 -10.36 8.67
CA ARG A 16 -2.64 -9.87 7.29
C ARG A 16 -1.24 -9.78 6.73
N THR A 17 -1.11 -10.15 5.46
CA THR A 17 0.09 -9.98 4.64
C THR A 17 -0.22 -9.01 3.52
N VAL A 18 0.66 -8.05 3.28
CA VAL A 18 0.45 -6.95 2.33
C VAL A 18 1.75 -6.71 1.56
N ALA A 19 1.62 -6.44 0.26
CA ALA A 19 2.73 -5.97 -0.56
C ALA A 19 3.00 -4.49 -0.25
N GLY A 20 4.26 -4.16 0.00
CA GLY A 20 4.71 -2.82 0.37
C GLY A 20 6.06 -2.48 -0.29
N GLY A 21 6.72 -1.45 0.20
CA GLY A 21 8.05 -1.09 -0.29
C GLY A 21 9.13 -2.09 0.16
N ALA A 22 10.31 -2.00 -0.46
CA ALA A 22 11.47 -2.85 -0.15
C ALA A 22 11.96 -2.65 1.30
N TRP A 23 12.01 -1.39 1.75
CA TRP A 23 12.56 -0.99 3.06
C TRP A 23 11.51 -0.34 3.98
N VAL A 24 10.49 0.29 3.40
CA VAL A 24 9.40 0.97 4.11
C VAL A 24 8.05 0.37 3.69
N TYR A 25 7.10 0.26 4.62
CA TYR A 25 5.80 -0.36 4.34
C TYR A 25 5.03 0.31 3.19
N SER A 26 4.99 1.65 3.18
CA SER A 26 4.41 2.43 2.09
C SER A 26 5.43 3.43 1.58
N THR A 27 5.76 3.34 0.30
CA THR A 27 6.57 4.36 -0.41
C THR A 27 5.74 5.62 -0.69
N THR A 28 6.40 6.76 -0.84
CA THR A 28 5.78 8.04 -1.23
C THR A 28 5.07 7.95 -2.58
N ALA A 29 5.72 7.34 -3.59
CA ALA A 29 5.13 7.12 -4.91
C ALA A 29 3.81 6.34 -4.84
N ALA A 30 3.78 5.22 -4.12
CA ALA A 30 2.56 4.43 -3.92
C ALA A 30 1.44 5.23 -3.24
N ALA A 31 1.76 6.16 -2.33
CA ALA A 31 0.77 7.03 -1.71
C ALA A 31 0.13 7.99 -2.72
N SER A 32 0.95 8.63 -3.58
CA SER A 32 0.49 9.52 -4.64
C SER A 32 -0.33 8.78 -5.71
N VAL A 33 0.05 7.54 -6.06
CA VAL A 33 -0.72 6.73 -7.01
C VAL A 33 -2.09 6.37 -6.45
N ARG A 34 -2.18 6.00 -5.16
CA ARG A 34 -3.47 5.71 -4.52
C ARG A 34 -4.40 6.92 -4.53
N SER A 35 -3.89 8.12 -4.26
CA SER A 35 -4.70 9.34 -4.31
C SER A 35 -5.11 9.71 -5.74
N ALA A 36 -4.22 9.54 -6.73
CA ALA A 36 -4.55 9.76 -8.14
C ALA A 36 -5.63 8.79 -8.63
N VAL A 37 -5.49 7.49 -8.36
CA VAL A 37 -6.49 6.47 -8.73
C VAL A 37 -7.83 6.74 -8.08
N ARG A 38 -7.85 7.17 -6.81
CA ARG A 38 -9.11 7.54 -6.13
C ARG A 38 -9.82 8.68 -6.86
N ARG A 39 -9.11 9.78 -7.19
CA ARG A 39 -9.67 10.91 -7.94
C ARG A 39 -10.22 10.50 -9.30
N LEU A 40 -9.49 9.65 -10.03
CA LEU A 40 -9.94 9.17 -11.35
C LEU A 40 -11.23 8.33 -11.27
N ARG A 41 -11.42 7.59 -10.17
CA ARG A 41 -12.67 6.84 -9.94
C ARG A 41 -13.83 7.77 -9.63
N GLU A 42 -13.60 8.75 -8.75
CA GLU A 42 -14.61 9.77 -8.40
C GLU A 42 -15.06 10.56 -9.64
N THR A 43 -14.15 10.95 -10.54
CA THR A 43 -14.50 11.64 -11.80
C THR A 43 -15.28 10.75 -12.76
N LYS A 44 -15.09 9.43 -12.75
CA LYS A 44 -15.81 8.49 -13.63
C LYS A 44 -17.24 8.21 -13.14
N GLU A 45 -17.46 8.27 -11.82
CA GLU A 45 -18.74 8.01 -11.18
C GLU A 45 -19.70 9.22 -11.20
N GLN A 46 -19.17 10.41 -11.52
CA GLN A 46 -19.96 11.59 -11.89
C GLN A 46 -20.47 11.50 -13.34
#